data_AF-A0A7L3NYD4-F1
#
_entry.id   AF-A0A7L3NYD4-F1
#
_cell.length_a   1.000
_cell.length_b   1.000
_cell.length_c   1.000
_cell.angle_alpha   90.00
_cell.angle_beta   90.00
_cell.angle_gamma   90.00
#
_symmetry.space_group_name_H-M   'P 1'
#
loop_
_entity.id
_entity.type
_entity.pdbx_description
1 polymer ?
#
loop_
_entity_poly.entity_id
_entity_poly.type
_entity_poly.pdbx_seq_one_letter_code
_entity_poly.pdbx_strand_id
1 'polypeptide(L)'
;EGFQHWTLDQNGGDEWKVEELPGDHGTAMPEPKARKYFVTSYGPCYKSQCICLKEEGYWDRLMDEKRPEIVVKDWYVYAARYDCGCRYELTVRLLSKNKRVLEEFHPEPVVIEQWSDAKWREMSHTFQNYPAGVRYISFQHGGQDTQFWAGWYGIRVTNSSITIGPQT
;
A
#
# COMPACT_ATOMS: atom_id res chain seq x y z
N GLU A 1 -4.53 1.42 16.29
CA GLU A 1 -4.59 -0.01 15.94
C GLU A 1 -3.26 -0.58 15.45
N GLY A 2 -2.25 0.25 15.13
CA GLY A 2 -0.91 -0.25 14.82
C GLY A 2 -0.93 -1.25 13.66
N PHE A 3 -0.39 -2.44 13.86
CA PHE A 3 -0.33 -3.52 12.87
C PHE A 3 -1.42 -4.60 13.03
N GLN A 4 -2.42 -4.40 13.89
CA GLN A 4 -3.39 -5.44 14.27
C GLN A 4 -4.09 -6.14 13.09
N HIS A 5 -4.30 -5.45 11.98
CA HIS A 5 -4.98 -5.94 10.78
C HIS A 5 -4.04 -6.20 9.59
N TRP A 6 -2.73 -6.18 9.85
CA TRP A 6 -1.69 -6.34 8.86
C TRP A 6 -0.86 -7.58 9.16
N THR A 7 -0.62 -8.39 8.14
CA THR A 7 0.42 -9.41 8.19
C THR A 7 1.75 -8.74 7.83
N LEU A 8 2.75 -8.84 8.70
CA LEU A 8 4.10 -8.38 8.39
C LEU A 8 4.82 -9.47 7.60
N ASP A 9 4.92 -9.30 6.29
CA ASP A 9 5.54 -10.29 5.41
C ASP A 9 7.08 -10.24 5.54
N GLN A 10 7.63 -9.04 5.70
CA GLN A 10 9.03 -8.78 6.02
C GLN A 10 9.15 -7.57 6.93
N ASN A 11 10.11 -7.62 7.84
CA ASN A 11 10.32 -6.61 8.87
C ASN A 11 11.83 -6.39 9.11
N GLY A 12 12.55 -6.01 8.06
CA GLY A 12 14.00 -5.87 8.10
C GLY A 12 14.50 -4.57 8.76
N GLY A 13 15.81 -4.51 9.02
CA GLY A 13 16.44 -3.36 9.67
C GLY A 13 15.92 -3.14 11.10
N ASP A 14 15.64 -1.89 11.46
CA ASP A 14 14.98 -1.50 12.72
C ASP A 14 13.45 -1.65 12.66
N GLU A 15 12.96 -2.51 11.77
CA GLU A 15 11.56 -2.89 11.64
C GLU A 15 10.62 -1.75 11.20
N TRP A 16 9.36 -2.08 10.99
CA TRP A 16 8.29 -1.12 10.78
C TRP A 16 8.00 -0.33 12.06
N LYS A 17 7.81 0.97 11.90
CA LYS A 17 7.36 1.85 12.99
C LYS A 17 6.12 2.63 12.58
N VAL A 18 5.30 2.96 13.57
CA VAL A 18 4.14 3.85 13.40
C VAL A 18 4.48 5.20 14.04
N GLU A 19 4.32 6.27 13.28
CA GLU A 19 4.58 7.64 13.72
C GLU A 19 3.36 8.53 13.45
N GLU A 20 3.31 9.70 14.09
CA GLU A 20 2.20 10.65 13.96
C GLU A 20 2.49 11.72 12.89
N LEU A 21 1.45 12.25 12.26
CA LEU A 21 1.54 13.33 11.28
C LEU A 21 1.48 14.71 11.97
N PRO A 22 2.24 15.71 11.49
CA PRO A 22 3.33 15.59 10.51
C PRO A 22 4.56 14.93 11.14
N GLY A 23 5.17 14.00 10.40
CA GLY A 23 6.44 13.40 10.81
C GLY A 23 7.60 14.38 10.77
N ASP A 24 8.72 14.05 11.40
CA ASP A 24 9.94 14.85 11.32
C ASP A 24 10.28 15.17 9.86
N HIS A 25 10.50 16.47 9.59
CA HIS A 25 10.77 17.08 8.28
C HIS A 25 9.71 16.82 7.19
N GLY A 26 8.57 16.22 7.53
CA GLY A 26 7.53 15.80 6.59
C GLY A 26 6.58 16.94 6.22
N THR A 27 5.99 16.85 5.03
CA THR A 27 4.90 17.74 4.62
C THR A 27 3.57 17.28 5.21
N ALA A 28 2.65 18.23 5.43
CA ALA A 28 1.29 17.89 5.83
C ALA A 28 0.63 17.02 4.75
N MET A 29 -0.04 15.95 5.19
CA MET A 29 -0.85 15.12 4.30
C MET A 29 -2.01 15.97 3.75
N PRO A 30 -2.29 15.95 2.44
CA PRO A 30 -3.46 16.64 1.87
C PRO A 30 -4.79 16.17 2.46
N GLU A 31 -4.83 14.94 2.99
CA GLU A 31 -6.02 14.33 3.58
C GLU A 31 -6.09 14.54 5.11
N PRO A 32 -7.04 15.36 5.61
CA PRO A 32 -7.07 15.81 7.01
C PRO A 32 -7.45 14.71 8.02
N LYS A 33 -7.92 13.55 7.54
CA LYS A 33 -8.30 12.42 8.41
C LYS A 33 -7.11 11.52 8.78
N ALA A 34 -6.04 11.53 8.00
CA ALA A 34 -4.85 10.74 8.31
C ALA A 34 -4.08 11.40 9.45
N ARG A 35 -3.89 10.68 10.57
CA ARG A 35 -3.16 11.16 11.75
C ARG A 35 -1.85 10.43 12.01
N LYS A 36 -1.66 9.26 11.39
CA LYS A 36 -0.49 8.40 11.56
C LYS A 36 -0.04 7.85 10.22
N TYR A 37 1.22 7.44 10.14
CA TYR A 37 1.77 6.71 9.01
C TYR A 37 2.65 5.56 9.49
N PHE A 38 2.88 4.60 8.60
CA PHE A 38 3.85 3.54 8.77
C PHE A 38 5.15 3.95 8.09
N VAL A 39 6.29 3.68 8.70
CA VAL A 39 7.60 3.97 8.13
C VAL A 39 8.47 2.72 8.13
N THR A 40 9.14 2.49 6.99
CA THR A 40 10.07 1.39 6.79
C THR A 40 11.48 1.76 7.24
N SER A 41 12.28 0.74 7.53
CA SER A 41 13.69 0.90 7.89
C SER A 41 14.60 0.72 6.67
N TYR A 42 15.89 0.47 6.91
CA TYR A 42 16.91 0.24 5.90
C TYR A 42 16.90 -1.17 5.31
N GLY A 43 16.26 -2.12 6.00
CA GLY A 43 15.98 -3.45 5.46
C GLY A 43 14.62 -3.50 4.77
N PRO A 44 14.38 -4.50 3.88
CA PRO A 44 13.08 -4.70 3.26
C PRO A 44 11.98 -4.87 4.31
N CYS A 45 10.96 -4.01 4.20
CA CYS A 45 9.81 -3.98 5.09
C CYS A 45 8.55 -4.06 4.24
N TYR A 46 7.80 -5.16 4.34
CA TYR A 46 6.56 -5.37 3.59
C TYR A 46 5.45 -5.83 4.52
N LYS A 47 4.25 -5.31 4.29
CA LYS A 47 3.04 -5.75 5.00
C LYS A 47 1.89 -5.96 4.03
N SER A 48 1.06 -6.94 4.33
CA SER A 48 -0.06 -7.33 3.50
C SER A 48 -1.38 -7.44 4.28
N GLN A 49 -2.46 -7.33 3.53
CA GLN A 49 -3.81 -7.65 3.97
C GLN A 49 -4.52 -8.44 2.87
N CYS A 50 -5.27 -9.46 3.27
CA CYS A 50 -6.10 -10.24 2.37
C CYS A 50 -7.57 -10.02 2.73
N ILE A 51 -8.31 -9.36 1.84
CA ILE A 51 -9.70 -8.98 2.05
C ILE A 51 -10.61 -10.07 1.45
N CYS A 52 -11.54 -10.58 2.25
CA CYS A 52 -12.57 -11.52 1.81
C CYS A 52 -13.79 -10.74 1.34
N LEU A 53 -14.02 -10.68 0.02
CA LEU A 53 -15.10 -9.88 -0.55
C LEU A 53 -16.48 -10.26 -0.02
N LYS A 54 -16.68 -11.55 0.26
CA LYS A 54 -17.93 -12.07 0.80
C LYS A 54 -18.18 -11.60 2.24
N GLU A 55 -17.14 -11.45 3.06
CA GLU A 55 -17.25 -10.94 4.43
C GLU A 55 -17.57 -9.44 4.44
N GLU A 56 -17.11 -8.71 3.43
CA GLU A 56 -17.44 -7.30 3.18
C GLU A 56 -18.82 -7.10 2.52
N GLY A 57 -19.59 -8.17 2.28
CA GLY A 57 -20.94 -8.11 1.72
C GLY A 57 -21.05 -8.24 0.20
N TYR A 58 -19.93 -8.41 -0.51
CA TYR A 58 -19.92 -8.61 -1.96
C TYR A 58 -20.04 -10.11 -2.30
N TRP A 59 -21.26 -10.54 -2.61
CA TRP A 59 -21.53 -11.95 -2.92
C TRP A 59 -20.99 -12.39 -4.29
N ASP A 60 -20.66 -13.67 -4.42
CA ASP A 60 -20.06 -14.30 -5.59
C ASP A 60 -20.69 -13.91 -6.93
N ARG A 61 -22.01 -13.99 -7.03
CA ARG A 61 -22.76 -13.67 -8.26
C ARG A 61 -22.59 -12.21 -8.71
N LEU A 62 -22.50 -11.26 -7.76
CA LEU A 62 -22.26 -9.85 -8.08
C LEU A 62 -20.87 -9.68 -8.71
N MET A 63 -19.85 -10.28 -8.09
CA MET A 63 -18.47 -10.20 -8.58
C MET A 63 -18.29 -10.90 -9.93
N ASP A 64 -19.02 -11.99 -10.19
CA ASP A 64 -18.90 -12.75 -11.43
C ASP A 64 -19.69 -12.11 -12.59
N GLU A 65 -20.93 -11.66 -12.34
CA GLU A 65 -21.80 -11.15 -13.40
C GLU A 65 -21.60 -9.65 -13.65
N LYS A 66 -21.51 -8.86 -12.59
CA LYS A 66 -21.45 -7.39 -12.70
C LYS A 66 -20.03 -6.86 -12.77
N ARG A 67 -19.06 -7.55 -12.17
CA ARG A 67 -17.63 -7.16 -12.16
C ARG A 67 -17.47 -5.65 -11.87
N PRO A 68 -17.94 -5.19 -10.70
CA PRO A 68 -17.84 -3.79 -10.31
C PRO A 68 -16.39 -3.33 -10.29
N GLU A 69 -16.14 -2.03 -10.46
CA GLU A 69 -14.77 -1.53 -10.43
C GLU A 69 -14.18 -1.70 -9.05
N ILE A 70 -12.93 -2.14 -8.99
CA ILE A 70 -12.15 -2.23 -7.76
C ILE A 70 -11.06 -1.17 -7.86
N VAL A 71 -11.24 -0.07 -7.14
CA VAL A 71 -10.28 1.02 -7.09
C VAL A 71 -9.39 0.81 -5.88
N VAL A 72 -8.08 0.81 -6.09
CA VAL A 72 -7.07 0.74 -5.05
C VAL A 72 -6.27 2.03 -5.04
N LYS A 73 -6.11 2.60 -3.86
CA LYS A 73 -5.29 3.78 -3.62
C LYS A 73 -4.32 3.52 -2.48
N ASP A 74 -3.12 4.06 -2.62
CA ASP A 74 -2.16 4.10 -1.54
C ASP A 74 -1.41 5.43 -1.55
N TRP A 75 -1.15 5.98 -0.37
CA TRP A 75 -0.40 7.21 -0.22
C TRP A 75 0.98 6.91 0.32
N TYR A 76 1.98 7.39 -0.39
CA TYR A 76 3.37 7.23 -0.02
C TYR A 76 4.09 8.57 -0.05
N VAL A 77 5.08 8.71 0.83
CA VAL A 77 6.01 9.83 0.81
C VAL A 77 7.39 9.36 1.21
N TYR A 78 8.37 10.02 0.64
CA TYR A 78 9.74 9.92 1.08
C TYR A 78 9.89 10.29 2.57
N ALA A 79 10.70 9.56 3.34
CA ALA A 79 11.04 9.93 4.71
C ALA A 79 12.01 11.12 4.75
N ALA A 80 11.49 12.30 4.43
CA ALA A 80 11.78 13.65 4.91
C ALA A 80 13.22 14.16 5.19
N ARG A 81 14.26 13.33 5.33
CA ARG A 81 15.65 13.78 5.32
C ARG A 81 16.11 13.88 3.88
N TYR A 82 16.31 15.10 3.40
CA TYR A 82 16.75 15.41 2.05
C TYR A 82 18.04 14.67 1.59
N ASP A 83 18.76 13.97 2.46
CA ASP A 83 20.03 13.29 2.18
C ASP A 83 19.93 11.77 2.00
N CYS A 84 18.73 11.17 2.05
CA CYS A 84 18.54 9.73 1.83
C CYS A 84 17.56 9.47 0.66
N GLY A 85 17.63 8.29 0.06
CA GLY A 85 16.67 7.84 -0.94
C GLY A 85 15.88 6.65 -0.40
N CYS A 86 14.74 6.34 -1.03
CA CYS A 86 13.98 5.15 -0.67
C CYS A 86 13.33 4.50 -1.90
N ARG A 87 13.00 3.23 -1.76
CA ARG A 87 12.24 2.46 -2.75
C ARG A 87 10.87 2.13 -2.18
N TYR A 88 9.83 2.35 -2.98
CA TYR A 88 8.45 1.98 -2.68
C TYR A 88 7.95 0.95 -3.68
N GLU A 89 7.22 -0.03 -3.17
CA GLU A 89 6.61 -1.11 -3.97
C GLU A 89 5.20 -1.39 -3.50
N LEU A 90 4.33 -1.66 -4.47
CA LEU A 90 2.94 -2.04 -4.28
C LEU A 90 2.65 -3.28 -5.13
N THR A 91 1.96 -4.24 -4.55
CA THR A 91 1.44 -5.40 -5.26
C THR A 91 0.00 -5.63 -4.84
N VAL A 92 -0.91 -5.62 -5.80
CA VAL A 92 -2.33 -5.90 -5.59
C VAL A 92 -2.75 -7.04 -6.48
N ARG A 93 -3.38 -8.07 -5.93
CA ARG A 93 -3.83 -9.25 -6.67
C ARG A 93 -5.30 -9.51 -6.43
N LEU A 94 -6.03 -9.74 -7.53
CA LEU A 94 -7.37 -10.30 -7.50
C LEU A 94 -7.24 -11.82 -7.48
N LEU A 95 -7.79 -12.46 -6.46
CA LEU A 95 -7.62 -13.89 -6.23
C LEU A 95 -8.95 -14.63 -6.31
N SER A 96 -8.90 -15.84 -6.87
CA SER A 96 -10.02 -16.78 -6.88
C SER A 96 -10.29 -17.40 -5.50
N LYS A 97 -11.39 -18.16 -5.39
CA LYS A 97 -11.71 -18.98 -4.20
C LYS A 97 -10.53 -19.86 -3.75
N ASN A 98 -9.77 -20.40 -4.70
CA ASN A 98 -8.62 -21.27 -4.45
C ASN A 98 -7.30 -20.49 -4.31
N LYS A 99 -7.37 -19.17 -4.07
CA LYS A 99 -6.22 -18.26 -3.96
C LYS A 99 -5.31 -18.20 -5.20
N ARG A 100 -5.81 -18.63 -6.36
CA ARG A 100 -5.11 -18.42 -7.64
C ARG A 100 -5.23 -16.97 -8.07
N VAL A 101 -4.14 -16.38 -8.53
CA VAL A 101 -4.10 -15.03 -9.11
C VAL A 101 -4.90 -15.02 -10.41
N LEU A 102 -5.91 -14.17 -10.49
CA LEU A 102 -6.71 -13.93 -11.68
C LEU A 102 -6.21 -12.68 -12.42
N GLU A 103 -5.83 -11.66 -11.66
CA GLU A 103 -5.27 -10.42 -12.17
C GLU A 103 -4.32 -9.83 -11.12
N GLU A 104 -3.29 -9.13 -11.58
CA GLU A 104 -2.25 -8.55 -10.75
C GLU A 104 -1.91 -7.14 -11.24
N PHE A 105 -1.85 -6.21 -10.28
CA PHE A 105 -1.25 -4.90 -10.45
C PHE A 105 0.05 -4.85 -9.64
N HIS A 106 1.17 -4.80 -10.34
CA HIS A 106 2.50 -4.66 -9.79
C HIS A 106 3.27 -3.63 -10.65
N PRO A 107 3.13 -2.32 -10.34
CA PRO A 107 3.86 -1.29 -11.06
C PRO A 107 5.37 -1.43 -10.78
N GLU A 108 6.19 -0.84 -11.66
CA GLU A 108 7.62 -0.78 -11.40
C GLU A 108 7.91 -0.09 -10.06
N PRO A 109 8.90 -0.57 -9.29
CA PRO A 109 9.28 0.04 -8.02
C PRO A 109 9.56 1.53 -8.18
N VAL A 110 8.93 2.35 -7.35
CA VAL A 110 9.17 3.79 -7.35
C VAL A 110 10.44 4.06 -6.54
N VAL A 111 11.48 4.53 -7.22
CA VAL A 111 12.71 4.98 -6.57
C VAL A 111 12.64 6.48 -6.39
N ILE A 112 12.74 6.93 -5.13
CA ILE A 112 12.81 8.34 -4.79
C ILE A 112 14.28 8.66 -4.48
N GLU A 113 14.85 9.56 -5.27
CA GLU A 113 16.23 10.02 -5.10
C GLU A 113 16.38 10.94 -3.89
N GLN A 114 17.63 11.11 -3.47
CA GLN A 114 18.02 12.12 -2.49
C GLN A 114 17.58 13.51 -2.98
N TRP A 115 17.34 14.42 -2.05
CA TRP A 115 16.93 15.81 -2.29
C TRP A 115 15.56 15.97 -2.95
N SER A 116 14.71 14.95 -2.85
CA SER A 116 13.33 15.01 -3.33
C SER A 116 12.46 16.00 -2.55
N ASP A 117 11.31 16.36 -3.12
CA ASP A 117 10.42 17.38 -2.58
C ASP A 117 9.60 16.95 -1.34
N ALA A 118 9.85 15.75 -0.80
CA ALA A 118 9.21 15.20 0.40
C ALA A 118 7.67 15.35 0.40
N LYS A 119 7.05 15.30 -0.79
CA LYS A 119 5.60 15.43 -0.97
C LYS A 119 4.91 14.09 -1.04
N TRP A 120 3.78 14.00 -0.37
CA TRP A 120 2.85 12.88 -0.49
C TRP A 120 2.38 12.71 -1.93
N ARG A 121 2.44 11.47 -2.41
CA ARG A 121 1.96 11.06 -3.74
C ARG A 121 0.93 9.96 -3.57
N GLU A 122 -0.10 10.02 -4.40
CA GLU A 122 -1.12 8.98 -4.48
C GLU A 122 -0.74 8.00 -5.60
N MET A 123 -0.66 6.71 -5.27
CA MET A 123 -0.72 5.63 -6.24
C MET A 123 -2.18 5.20 -6.36
N SER A 124 -2.73 5.18 -7.58
CA SER A 124 -4.10 4.73 -7.83
C SER A 124 -4.14 3.75 -8.99
N HIS A 125 -4.93 2.69 -8.84
CA HIS A 125 -5.20 1.72 -9.89
C HIS A 125 -6.65 1.25 -9.82
N THR A 126 -7.28 1.08 -10.97
CA THR A 126 -8.65 0.58 -11.07
C THR A 126 -8.66 -0.71 -11.87
N PHE A 127 -9.04 -1.81 -11.23
CA PHE A 127 -9.32 -3.05 -11.93
C PHE A 127 -10.72 -2.97 -12.56
N GLN A 128 -10.77 -3.17 -13.86
CA GLN A 128 -12.01 -3.22 -14.64
C GLN A 128 -11.95 -4.42 -15.58
N ASN A 129 -13.10 -4.98 -15.93
CA ASN A 129 -13.19 -6.10 -16.87
C ASN A 129 -12.39 -7.35 -16.46
N TYR A 130 -12.08 -7.50 -15.17
CA TYR A 130 -11.33 -8.63 -14.63
C TYR A 130 -12.08 -9.96 -14.83
N PRO A 131 -11.38 -11.11 -14.82
CA PRO A 131 -12.01 -12.42 -14.96
C PRO A 131 -13.05 -12.69 -13.88
N ALA A 132 -14.10 -13.45 -14.21
CA ALA A 132 -15.02 -13.95 -13.19
C ALA A 132 -14.29 -14.87 -12.19
N GLY A 133 -14.83 -14.97 -10.98
CA GLY A 133 -14.30 -15.82 -9.92
C GLY A 133 -13.48 -15.09 -8.85
N VAL A 134 -13.37 -13.76 -8.90
CA VAL A 134 -12.69 -12.97 -7.86
C VAL A 134 -13.43 -13.10 -6.52
N ARG A 135 -12.70 -13.50 -5.48
CA ARG A 135 -13.22 -13.70 -4.11
C ARG A 135 -12.39 -13.00 -3.05
N TYR A 136 -11.12 -12.77 -3.33
CA TYR A 136 -10.24 -12.05 -2.42
C TYR A 136 -9.44 -10.99 -3.14
N ILE A 137 -9.07 -9.96 -2.40
CA ILE A 137 -8.08 -8.96 -2.83
C ILE A 137 -6.90 -9.08 -1.88
N SER A 138 -5.73 -9.37 -2.43
CA SER A 138 -4.47 -9.29 -1.69
C SER A 138 -3.84 -7.94 -1.96
N PHE A 139 -3.62 -7.16 -0.91
CA PHE A 139 -2.92 -5.88 -0.96
C PHE A 139 -1.61 -6.03 -0.19
N GLN A 140 -0.49 -5.71 -0.81
CA GLN A 140 0.82 -5.69 -0.17
C GLN A 140 1.55 -4.43 -0.60
N HIS A 141 2.14 -3.74 0.36
CA HIS A 141 3.03 -2.62 0.07
C HIS A 141 4.23 -2.62 1.01
N GLY A 142 5.23 -1.84 0.64
CA GLY A 142 6.43 -1.73 1.45
C GLY A 142 7.55 -1.07 0.70
N GLY A 143 8.74 -1.28 1.23
CA GLY A 143 9.94 -0.65 0.72
C GLY A 143 11.10 -0.77 1.68
N GLN A 144 12.13 -0.01 1.36
CA GLN A 144 13.35 0.12 2.15
C GLN A 144 14.04 1.44 1.78
N ASP A 145 15.00 1.85 2.60
CA ASP A 145 15.93 2.90 2.22
C ASP A 145 16.91 2.44 1.12
N THR A 146 17.69 3.39 0.58
CA THR A 146 18.78 3.10 -0.36
C THR A 146 20.17 3.36 0.20
N GLN A 147 20.28 3.92 1.41
CA GLN A 147 21.56 4.32 2.03
C GLN A 147 22.02 3.36 3.14
N PHE A 148 21.18 2.40 3.53
CA PHE A 148 21.45 1.43 4.58
C PHE A 148 21.76 2.06 5.95
N TRP A 149 21.08 3.15 6.29
CA TRP A 149 21.31 3.88 7.53
C TRP A 149 20.38 3.38 8.63
N ALA A 150 20.96 3.02 9.78
CA ALA A 150 20.19 2.62 10.96
C ALA A 150 19.15 3.69 11.33
N GLY A 151 17.90 3.28 11.49
CA GLY A 151 16.74 4.15 11.71
C GLY A 151 15.59 3.91 10.73
N TRP A 152 14.68 4.89 10.68
CA TRP A 152 13.44 4.85 9.88
C TRP A 152 13.49 5.88 8.75
N TYR A 153 14.41 5.64 7.81
CA TYR A 153 14.66 6.52 6.66
C TYR A 153 14.12 5.96 5.33
N GLY A 154 13.35 4.86 5.37
CA GLY A 154 12.73 4.29 4.19
C GLY A 154 11.44 5.02 3.77
N ILE A 155 10.58 4.36 3.00
CA ILE A 155 9.30 4.92 2.61
C ILE A 155 8.33 5.05 3.80
N ARG A 156 7.56 6.14 3.81
CA ARG A 156 6.39 6.34 4.68
C ARG A 156 5.12 6.09 3.88
N VAL A 157 4.20 5.28 4.41
CA VAL A 157 2.93 4.91 3.75
C VAL A 157 1.75 5.09 4.69
N THR A 158 0.62 5.53 4.17
CA THR A 158 -0.63 5.70 4.93
C THR A 158 -1.85 5.76 4.02
N ASN A 159 -3.04 5.85 4.61
CA ASN A 159 -4.31 6.11 3.92
C ASN A 159 -4.58 5.17 2.72
N SER A 160 -4.10 3.93 2.82
CA SER A 160 -4.38 2.88 1.85
C SER A 160 -5.88 2.57 1.84
N SER A 161 -6.48 2.44 0.67
CA SER A 161 -7.90 2.16 0.53
C SER A 161 -8.18 1.26 -0.67
N ILE A 162 -9.23 0.44 -0.51
CA ILE A 162 -9.81 -0.35 -1.59
C ILE A 162 -11.30 -0.07 -1.56
N THR A 163 -11.84 0.37 -2.69
CA THR A 163 -13.27 0.68 -2.83
C THR A 163 -13.84 -0.05 -4.02
N ILE A 164 -15.05 -0.60 -3.85
CA ILE A 164 -15.75 -1.31 -4.91
C ILE A 164 -17.01 -0.53 -5.26
N GLY A 165 -17.12 -0.13 -6.52
CA GLY A 165 -18.17 0.78 -6.99
C GLY A 165 -18.76 0.39 -8.34
N PRO A 166 -19.83 1.06 -8.77
CA PRO A 166 -20.36 0.90 -10.12
C PRO A 166 -19.30 1.26 -11.17
N GLN A 167 -19.43 0.68 -12.36
CA GLN A 167 -18.60 1.06 -13.51
C GLN A 167 -18.90 2.52 -13.90
N THR A 168 -17.84 3.32 -14.04
CA THR A 168 -17.88 4.73 -14.42
C THR A 168 -17.83 4.95 -15.92
#